data_AF-A0A7V0P137-F1
#
_entry.id   AF-A0A7V0P137-F1
#
_cell.length_a   1.000
_cell.length_b   1.000
_cell.length_c   1.000
_cell.angle_alpha   90.00
_cell.angle_beta   90.00
_cell.angle_gamma   90.00
#
_symmetry.space_group_name_H-M   'P 1'
#
loop_
_entity.id
_entity.type
_entity.pdbx_description
1 polymer ?
#
loop_
_entity_poly.entity_id
_entity_poly.type
_entity_poly.pdbx_seq_one_letter_code
_entity_poly.pdbx_strand_id
1 'polypeptide(L)'
;MRQYFQKMSPIGRELKEKEREQGKANAIKIGKVEKDVADAIEKRKMAGLPAEKLHKRGEKTAWERIDLLVDPGTFVPLNSLYDPEFNQEGSTGVITGLGKISGRYGVI
;
A
#
# COMPACT_ATOMS: atom_id res chain seq x y z
N MET A 1 9.45 -13.22 -32.33
CA MET A 1 10.53 -13.05 -31.32
C MET A 1 10.45 -14.03 -30.14
N ARG A 2 9.83 -15.23 -30.29
CA ARG A 2 9.72 -16.21 -29.19
C ARG A 2 11.08 -16.66 -28.65
N GLN A 3 12.07 -16.80 -29.53
CA GLN A 3 13.45 -17.16 -29.18
C GLN A 3 14.11 -16.16 -28.22
N TYR A 4 13.73 -14.88 -28.27
CA TYR A 4 14.29 -13.83 -27.41
C TYR A 4 13.58 -13.71 -26.07
N PHE A 5 12.27 -13.99 -26.00
CA PHE A 5 11.44 -13.65 -24.83
C PHE A 5 10.86 -14.85 -24.07
N GLN A 6 10.83 -16.05 -24.65
CA GLN A 6 10.13 -17.18 -24.02
C GLN A 6 11.01 -18.01 -23.08
N LYS A 7 12.32 -18.10 -23.35
CA LYS A 7 13.29 -18.88 -22.55
C LYS A 7 14.44 -18.00 -22.11
N MET A 8 14.14 -17.02 -21.27
CA MET A 8 15.16 -16.18 -20.65
C MET A 8 15.95 -16.99 -19.62
N SER A 9 17.24 -16.69 -19.45
CA SER A 9 18.08 -17.34 -18.45
C SER A 9 17.55 -17.04 -17.03
N PRO A 10 17.28 -18.06 -16.20
CA PRO A 10 16.82 -17.83 -14.83
C PRO A 10 17.94 -17.24 -13.96
N ILE A 11 17.56 -16.51 -12.91
CA ILE A 11 18.47 -15.90 -11.94
C ILE A 11 18.14 -16.36 -10.52
N GLY A 12 19.15 -16.31 -9.65
CA GLY A 12 19.01 -16.65 -8.24
C GLY A 12 19.04 -18.14 -7.93
N ARG A 13 18.94 -18.47 -6.65
CA ARG A 13 18.84 -19.84 -6.13
C ARG A 13 17.97 -19.87 -4.89
N GLU A 14 17.53 -21.05 -4.50
CA GLU A 14 16.79 -21.23 -3.26
C GLU A 14 17.64 -20.87 -2.03
N LEU A 15 16.96 -20.28 -1.04
CA LEU A 15 17.49 -20.00 0.29
C LEU A 15 17.51 -21.30 1.12
N LYS A 16 18.72 -21.74 1.48
CA LYS A 16 18.92 -22.91 2.35
C LYS A 16 18.47 -22.61 3.78
N GLU A 17 18.13 -23.66 4.53
CA GLU A 17 17.65 -23.50 5.90
C GLU A 17 18.62 -22.74 6.81
N LYS A 18 19.91 -23.05 6.72
CA LYS A 18 20.97 -22.33 7.46
C LYS A 18 21.00 -20.83 7.16
N GLU A 19 20.70 -20.44 5.91
CA GLU A 19 20.69 -19.03 5.49
C GLU A 19 19.44 -18.32 6.01
N ARG A 20 18.29 -19.02 6.07
CA ARG A 20 17.06 -18.53 6.70
C ARG A 20 17.27 -18.32 8.19
N GLU A 21 17.94 -19.26 8.86
CA GLU A 21 18.26 -19.16 10.28
C GLU A 21 19.20 -17.97 10.58
N GLN A 22 20.28 -17.83 9.81
CA GLN A 22 21.19 -16.69 9.90
C GLN A 22 20.47 -15.35 9.62
N GLY A 23 19.56 -15.35 8.64
CA GLY A 23 18.77 -14.17 8.26
C GLY A 23 17.60 -13.85 9.19
N LYS A 24 17.25 -14.73 10.14
CA LYS A 24 16.04 -14.61 10.97
C LYS A 24 16.01 -13.30 11.75
N ALA A 25 17.13 -12.93 12.36
CA ALA A 25 17.23 -11.67 13.11
C ALA A 25 17.04 -10.44 12.19
N ASN A 26 17.52 -10.51 10.95
CA ASN A 26 17.34 -9.43 9.96
C ASN A 26 15.87 -9.34 9.51
N ALA A 27 15.24 -10.48 9.20
CA ALA A 27 13.83 -10.53 8.82
C ALA A 27 12.90 -9.97 9.92
N ILE A 28 13.19 -10.26 11.19
CA ILE A 28 12.44 -9.69 12.33
C ILE A 28 12.58 -8.16 12.38
N LYS A 29 13.80 -7.63 12.16
CA LYS A 29 14.03 -6.18 12.16
C LYS A 29 13.27 -5.49 11.02
N ILE A 30 13.29 -6.08 9.82
CA ILE A 30 12.53 -5.55 8.67
C ILE A 30 11.03 -5.58 8.98
N GLY A 31 10.50 -6.72 9.44
CA GLY A 31 9.09 -6.85 9.77
C GLY A 31 8.62 -5.90 10.88
N LYS A 32 9.51 -5.52 11.81
CA LYS A 32 9.20 -4.49 12.80
C LYS A 32 8.98 -3.13 12.15
N VAL A 33 9.85 -2.72 11.23
CA VAL A 33 9.70 -1.45 10.50
C VAL A 33 8.44 -1.46 9.62
N GLU A 34 8.16 -2.57 8.95
CA GLU A 34 6.93 -2.74 8.16
C GLU A 34 5.68 -2.56 9.02
N LYS A 35 5.69 -3.14 10.23
CA LYS A 35 4.60 -2.97 11.19
C LYS A 35 4.48 -1.51 11.65
N ASP A 36 5.59 -0.86 12.00
CA ASP A 36 5.57 0.53 12.44
C ASP A 36 5.00 1.46 11.36
N VAL A 37 5.32 1.20 10.08
CA VAL A 37 4.76 1.90 8.92
C VAL A 37 3.27 1.61 8.74
N ALA A 38 2.85 0.35 8.84
CA ALA A 38 1.45 -0.05 8.72
C ALA A 38 0.58 0.60 9.81
N ASP A 39 1.05 0.57 11.06
CA ASP A 39 0.38 1.20 12.21
C ASP A 39 0.28 2.73 12.02
N ALA A 40 1.31 3.37 11.45
CA ALA A 40 1.28 4.80 11.12
C ALA A 40 0.27 5.13 10.01
N ILE A 41 0.17 4.29 8.99
CA ILE A 41 -0.81 4.47 7.90
C ILE A 41 -2.23 4.33 8.45
N GLU A 42 -2.52 3.29 9.25
CA GLU A 42 -3.85 3.07 9.83
C GLU A 42 -4.28 4.25 10.72
N LYS A 43 -3.37 4.80 11.54
CA LYS A 43 -3.66 6.01 12.32
C LYS A 43 -4.07 7.19 11.44
N ARG A 44 -3.40 7.40 10.30
CA ARG A 44 -3.76 8.48 9.36
C ARG A 44 -5.10 8.24 8.66
N LYS A 45 -5.46 6.99 8.37
CA LYS A 45 -6.77 6.66 7.79
C LYS A 45 -7.94 7.02 8.73
N MET A 46 -7.70 6.97 10.04
CA MET A 46 -8.70 7.28 11.07
C MET A 46 -8.70 8.75 11.49
N ALA A 47 -7.76 9.56 11.00
CA ALA A 47 -7.68 10.99 11.30
C ALA A 47 -8.81 11.79 10.63
N GLY A 48 -9.12 12.98 11.14
CA GLY A 48 -10.22 13.81 10.65
C GLY A 48 -11.62 13.35 11.08
N LEU A 49 -12.60 13.52 10.18
CA LEU A 49 -14.01 13.26 10.51
C LEU A 49 -14.29 11.75 10.54
N PRO A 50 -14.90 11.21 11.61
CA PRO A 50 -15.27 9.79 11.68
C PRO A 50 -16.17 9.37 10.52
N ALA A 51 -15.93 8.17 9.99
CA ALA A 51 -16.67 7.61 8.86
C ALA A 51 -18.18 7.60 9.12
N GLU A 52 -18.61 7.30 10.35
CA GLU A 52 -20.02 7.26 10.74
C GLU A 52 -20.71 8.62 10.57
N LYS A 53 -19.99 9.73 10.77
CA LYS A 53 -20.53 11.07 10.55
C LYS A 53 -20.70 11.37 9.06
N LEU A 54 -19.80 10.87 8.20
CA LEU A 54 -19.94 10.97 6.74
C LEU A 54 -21.12 10.12 6.25
N HIS A 55 -21.23 8.89 6.75
CA HIS A 55 -22.32 7.98 6.38
C HIS A 55 -23.69 8.52 6.78
N LYS A 56 -23.82 9.17 7.95
CA LYS A 56 -25.05 9.87 8.36
C LYS A 56 -25.46 11.00 7.41
N ARG A 57 -24.51 11.56 6.65
CA ARG A 57 -24.75 12.56 5.60
C ARG A 57 -25.03 11.93 4.23
N GLY A 58 -25.00 10.60 4.13
CA GLY A 58 -25.11 9.87 2.85
C GLY A 58 -23.83 9.87 2.02
N GLU A 59 -22.69 10.31 2.59
CA GLU A 59 -21.41 10.35 1.91
C GLU A 59 -20.54 9.14 2.23
N LYS A 60 -19.66 8.75 1.30
CA LYS A 60 -18.62 7.74 1.52
C LYS A 60 -17.29 8.40 1.87
N THR A 61 -16.44 7.71 2.63
CA THR A 61 -15.04 8.10 2.82
C THR A 61 -14.27 8.02 1.49
N ALA A 62 -13.11 8.68 1.41
CA ALA A 62 -12.26 8.59 0.23
C ALA A 62 -11.77 7.14 -0.01
N TRP A 63 -11.45 6.39 1.05
CA TRP A 63 -11.08 4.96 0.96
C TRP A 63 -12.20 4.10 0.36
N GLU A 64 -13.43 4.25 0.85
CA GLU A 64 -14.58 3.52 0.32
C GLU A 64 -14.87 3.85 -1.15
N ARG A 65 -14.64 5.11 -1.56
CA ARG A 65 -14.79 5.51 -2.96
C ARG A 65 -13.74 4.84 -3.84
N ILE A 66 -12.50 4.76 -3.37
CA ILE A 66 -11.41 4.07 -4.07
C ILE A 66 -11.71 2.58 -4.19
N ASP A 67 -12.11 1.92 -3.10
CA ASP A 67 -12.42 0.49 -3.07
C ASP A 67 -13.57 0.11 -4.03
N LEU A 68 -14.53 1.02 -4.24
CA LEU A 68 -15.62 0.84 -5.21
C LEU A 68 -15.20 1.12 -6.66
N LEU A 69 -14.18 1.96 -6.86
CA LEU A 69 -13.73 2.40 -8.17
C LEU A 69 -12.77 1.40 -8.82
N VAL A 70 -11.87 0.82 -8.02
CA VAL A 70 -10.81 -0.05 -8.54
C VAL A 70 -11.23 -1.50 -8.68
N ASP A 71 -10.55 -2.22 -9.56
CA ASP A 71 -10.61 -3.68 -9.59
C ASP A 71 -10.08 -4.23 -8.24
N PRO A 72 -10.73 -5.23 -7.63
CA PRO A 72 -10.35 -5.74 -6.31
C PRO A 72 -8.89 -6.18 -6.21
N GLY A 73 -8.21 -5.76 -5.14
CA GLY A 73 -6.81 -6.11 -4.87
C GLY A 73 -5.79 -5.40 -5.75
N THR A 74 -6.20 -4.38 -6.53
CA THR A 74 -5.29 -3.68 -7.44
C THR A 74 -4.80 -2.32 -6.94
N PHE A 75 -5.44 -1.74 -5.93
CA PHE A 75 -5.02 -0.45 -5.40
C PHE A 75 -3.71 -0.55 -4.61
N VAL A 76 -2.74 0.27 -5.00
CA VAL A 76 -1.43 0.40 -4.37
C VAL A 76 -1.29 1.85 -3.92
N PRO A 77 -1.40 2.15 -2.62
CA PRO A 77 -1.37 3.52 -2.13
C PRO A 77 0.05 4.11 -2.26
N LEU A 78 0.10 5.39 -2.59
CA LEU A 78 1.31 6.19 -2.69
C LEU A 78 1.20 7.40 -1.78
N ASN A 79 2.35 7.89 -1.30
CA ASN A 79 2.42 9.09 -0.45
C ASN A 79 1.60 8.97 0.86
N SER A 80 1.27 7.77 1.31
CA SER A 80 0.43 7.52 2.50
C SER A 80 0.95 8.21 3.77
N LEU A 81 2.29 8.34 3.88
CA LEU A 81 2.96 9.01 4.98
C LEU A 81 3.56 10.40 4.62
N TYR A 82 3.29 10.91 3.42
CA TYR A 82 3.79 12.21 2.98
C TYR A 82 3.10 13.35 3.73
N ASP A 83 3.90 14.17 4.41
CA ASP A 83 3.44 15.34 5.17
C ASP A 83 4.60 16.33 5.40
N PRO A 84 5.05 17.04 4.35
CA PRO A 84 6.25 17.88 4.42
C PRO A 84 6.09 19.08 5.37
N GLU A 85 4.86 19.57 5.53
CA GLU A 85 4.54 20.75 6.34
C GLU A 85 4.14 20.38 7.79
N PHE A 86 4.26 19.10 8.17
CA PHE A 86 3.92 18.60 9.51
C PHE A 86 2.52 19.04 9.96
N ASN A 87 1.53 18.79 9.11
CA ASN A 87 0.15 19.18 9.36
C ASN A 87 -0.38 18.55 10.66
N GLN A 88 -1.32 19.22 11.33
CA GLN A 88 -1.89 18.73 12.59
C GLN A 88 -2.54 17.33 12.45
N GLU A 89 -3.19 17.09 11.32
CA GLU A 89 -3.82 15.80 10.96
C GLU A 89 -2.78 14.76 10.46
N GLY A 90 -1.52 15.17 10.28
CA GLY A 90 -0.46 14.32 9.78
C GLY A 90 -0.65 13.87 8.34
N SER A 91 -1.36 14.63 7.50
CA SER A 91 -1.58 14.27 6.09
C SER A 91 -1.82 15.51 5.23
N THR A 92 -1.71 15.36 3.91
CA THR A 92 -2.03 16.40 2.92
C THR A 92 -3.51 16.46 2.54
N GLY A 93 -4.38 15.65 3.18
CA GLY A 93 -5.81 15.60 2.91
C GLY A 93 -6.21 14.93 1.59
N VAL A 94 -5.25 14.33 0.86
CA VAL A 94 -5.48 13.61 -0.39
C VAL A 94 -4.94 12.19 -0.26
N ILE A 95 -5.68 11.22 -0.80
CA ILE A 95 -5.22 9.83 -0.94
C ILE A 95 -4.87 9.63 -2.41
N THR A 96 -3.64 9.19 -2.67
CA THR A 96 -3.17 8.91 -4.04
C THR A 96 -2.70 7.47 -4.18
N GLY A 97 -2.79 6.89 -5.37
CA GLY A 97 -2.24 5.57 -5.62
C GLY A 97 -2.30 5.14 -7.08
N LEU A 98 -1.92 3.89 -7.32
CA LEU A 98 -2.14 3.21 -8.60
C LEU A 98 -3.25 2.19 -8.41
N GLY A 99 -4.18 2.12 -9.36
CA GLY A 99 -5.23 1.10 -9.36
C GLY A 99 -5.61 0.73 -10.78
N LYS A 100 -6.24 -0.44 -10.96
CA LYS A 100 -6.90 -0.76 -12.21
C LYS A 100 -8.35 -0.32 -12.15
N ILE A 101 -8.85 0.24 -13.24
CA ILE A 101 -10.28 0.53 -13.42
C ILE A 101 -10.68 -0.18 -14.72
N SER A 102 -11.51 -1.21 -14.62
CA SER A 102 -11.90 -2.04 -15.77
C SER A 102 -10.68 -2.59 -16.52
N GLY A 103 -9.71 -3.12 -15.78
CA GLY A 103 -8.48 -3.72 -16.30
C GLY A 103 -7.38 -2.75 -16.73
N ARG A 104 -7.60 -1.43 -16.66
CA ARG A 104 -6.63 -0.40 -17.08
C ARG A 104 -6.00 0.29 -15.88
N TYR A 105 -4.67 0.30 -15.83
CA TYR A 105 -3.96 1.05 -14.78
C TYR A 105 -4.14 2.55 -14.95
N GLY A 106 -4.42 3.23 -13.84
CA GLY A 106 -4.46 4.68 -13.73
C GLY A 106 -3.85 5.14 -12.40
N VAL A 107 -3.45 6.41 -12.39
CA VAL A 107 -3.20 7.14 -11.15
C VAL A 107 -4.56 7.57 -10.60
N ILE A 108 -4.79 7.29 -9.32
CA ILE A 108 -6.00 7.64 -8.57
C ILE A 108 -5.61 8.68 -7.53
#